data_AF-A0A6A3QML7-F1
#
_entry.id   AF-A0A6A3QML7-F1
#
_cell.length_a   1.000
_cell.length_b   1.000
_cell.length_c   1.000
_cell.angle_alpha   90.00
_cell.angle_beta   90.00
_cell.angle_gamma   90.00
#
_symmetry.space_group_name_H-M   'P 1'
#
loop_
_entity.id
_entity.type
_entity.pdbx_description
1 polymer ?
#
loop_
_entity_poly.entity_id
_entity_poly.type
_entity_poly.pdbx_seq_one_letter_code
_entity_poly.pdbx_strand_id
1 'polypeptide(L)'
;MAIQSISLYASDFNIDGLAFGNTSFKIEVPTAGTTSTISVTLSDGWYSYADININIQTALVSAGAYLIDGSGNNVYFIQLEENSTYYACQVDCSPTPTAIGTYTRPASGLYSAGGTGLPTTTRVPRLIIDNAAFGSVLGFTTGTYPTASSTTAVSLLSNTIPQVHPTSSYIVRCDIIKNDFVVTGDILAAFDRGGASIGQIVRYQPSNYAWVAVHNGPRSTITIRIYNQNDQPVHFRDKSVSIMLLFKPMTVIN
;
A
#
# COMPACT_ATOMS: atom_id res chain seq x y z
N MET A 1 -13.84 1.35 -32.91
CA MET A 1 -14.23 0.57 -31.71
C MET A 1 -14.43 1.51 -30.54
N ALA A 2 -15.31 1.18 -29.61
CA ALA A 2 -15.48 1.91 -28.35
C ALA A 2 -15.84 0.92 -27.23
N ILE A 3 -15.65 1.32 -25.97
CA ILE A 3 -16.14 0.58 -24.81
C ILE A 3 -17.57 1.01 -24.51
N GLN A 4 -18.49 0.05 -24.41
CA GLN A 4 -19.82 0.31 -23.88
C GLN A 4 -19.85 0.19 -22.36
N SER A 5 -19.22 -0.85 -21.83
CA SER A 5 -19.08 -1.02 -20.38
C SER A 5 -17.93 -1.95 -20.03
N ILE A 6 -17.32 -1.69 -18.88
CA ILE A 6 -16.47 -2.65 -18.15
C ILE A 6 -17.08 -2.84 -16.76
N SER A 7 -17.17 -4.09 -16.34
CA SER A 7 -17.48 -4.47 -14.96
C SER A 7 -16.42 -5.46 -14.48
N LEU A 8 -15.74 -5.14 -13.40
CA LEU A 8 -14.75 -5.99 -12.73
C LEU A 8 -14.78 -5.74 -11.23
N TYR A 9 -14.23 -6.66 -10.44
CA TYR A 9 -14.11 -6.46 -8.99
C TYR A 9 -12.84 -5.68 -8.65
N ALA A 10 -12.97 -4.69 -7.76
CA ALA A 10 -11.84 -4.05 -7.09
C ALA A 10 -11.12 -5.11 -6.26
N SER A 11 -10.07 -5.68 -6.85
CA SER A 11 -9.34 -6.83 -6.32
C SER A 11 -7.84 -6.68 -6.51
N ASP A 12 -7.39 -5.51 -6.94
CA ASP A 12 -6.01 -5.10 -6.86
C ASP A 12 -5.68 -4.70 -5.43
N PHE A 13 -4.52 -5.13 -4.96
CA PHE A 13 -4.06 -4.87 -3.60
C PHE A 13 -3.10 -3.70 -3.59
N ASN A 14 -3.07 -2.93 -2.51
CA ASN A 14 -2.10 -1.87 -2.35
C ASN A 14 -0.76 -2.36 -1.79
N ILE A 15 -0.77 -3.46 -1.05
CA ILE A 15 0.41 -4.23 -0.66
C ILE A 15 0.43 -5.52 -1.48
N ASP A 16 1.42 -5.67 -2.34
CA ASP A 16 1.52 -6.80 -3.26
C ASP A 16 2.99 -7.09 -3.60
N GLY A 17 3.46 -8.26 -3.19
CA GLY A 17 4.84 -8.69 -3.41
C GLY A 17 5.19 -8.88 -4.88
N LEU A 18 4.22 -9.23 -5.74
CA LEU A 18 4.44 -9.46 -7.17
C LEU A 18 4.36 -8.15 -7.96
N ALA A 19 3.36 -7.31 -7.68
CA ALA A 19 3.11 -6.09 -8.42
C ALA A 19 4.05 -4.94 -8.00
N PHE A 20 4.36 -4.84 -6.70
CA PHE A 20 5.06 -3.68 -6.13
C PHE A 20 6.29 -4.03 -5.29
N GLY A 21 6.36 -5.26 -4.75
CA GLY A 21 7.47 -5.66 -3.86
C GLY A 21 7.51 -4.86 -2.56
N ASN A 22 6.37 -4.34 -2.10
CA ASN A 22 6.25 -3.40 -0.97
C ASN A 22 5.78 -4.09 0.32
N THR A 23 6.23 -5.31 0.59
CA THR A 23 5.69 -6.18 1.65
C THR A 23 6.49 -6.16 2.96
N SER A 24 7.52 -5.32 3.09
CA SER A 24 8.40 -5.38 4.26
C SER A 24 8.95 -4.03 4.70
N PHE A 25 9.15 -3.89 6.00
CA PHE A 25 9.87 -2.80 6.66
C PHE A 25 10.32 -3.25 8.04
N LYS A 26 10.92 -2.36 8.83
CA LYS A 26 11.45 -2.70 10.16
C LYS A 26 11.07 -1.67 11.20
N ILE A 27 10.97 -2.11 12.44
CA ILE A 27 10.88 -1.25 13.62
C ILE A 27 12.10 -1.52 14.49
N GLU A 28 12.81 -0.46 14.86
CA GLU A 28 13.84 -0.54 15.89
C GLU A 28 13.24 -0.20 17.25
N VAL A 29 13.46 -1.07 18.24
CA VAL A 29 12.97 -0.89 19.61
C VAL A 29 14.14 -0.78 20.60
N PRO A 30 14.11 0.15 21.56
CA PRO A 30 15.12 0.23 22.62
C PRO A 30 15.05 -0.95 23.59
N THR A 31 16.17 -1.57 23.94
CA THR A 31 16.21 -2.65 24.93
C THR A 31 17.57 -2.74 25.62
N ALA A 32 17.59 -2.93 26.94
CA ALA A 32 18.81 -2.84 27.74
C ALA A 32 19.65 -1.59 27.38
N GLY A 33 20.97 -1.73 27.28
CA GLY A 33 21.88 -0.66 26.83
C GLY A 33 21.93 -0.46 25.31
N THR A 34 21.06 -1.11 24.53
CA THR A 34 21.13 -1.17 23.06
C THR A 34 19.74 -1.01 22.41
N THR A 35 19.65 -1.31 21.12
CA THR A 35 18.41 -1.46 20.37
C THR A 35 18.31 -2.86 19.76
N SER A 36 17.08 -3.28 19.43
CA SER A 36 16.80 -4.49 18.66
C SER A 36 15.97 -4.11 17.44
N THR A 37 16.22 -4.75 16.31
CA THR A 37 15.46 -4.52 15.07
C THR A 37 14.48 -5.66 14.84
N ILE A 38 13.22 -5.31 14.64
CA ILE A 38 12.10 -6.22 14.42
C ILE A 38 11.63 -6.03 12.99
N SER A 39 11.72 -7.09 12.19
CA SER A 39 11.18 -7.09 10.83
C SER A 39 9.66 -7.20 10.87
N VAL A 40 8.98 -6.38 10.08
CA VAL A 40 7.55 -6.46 9.83
C VAL A 40 7.36 -6.89 8.38
N THR A 41 6.62 -7.98 8.19
CA THR A 41 6.26 -8.49 6.87
C THR A 41 4.74 -8.47 6.75
N LEU A 42 4.27 -7.80 5.72
CA LEU A 42 2.86 -7.75 5.34
C LEU A 42 2.60 -8.84 4.31
N SER A 43 1.50 -9.57 4.47
CA SER A 43 0.97 -10.41 3.41
C SER A 43 0.40 -9.53 2.29
N ASP A 44 0.26 -10.10 1.09
CA ASP A 44 -0.46 -9.45 0.00
C ASP A 44 -1.90 -9.13 0.43
N GLY A 45 -2.32 -7.88 0.29
CA GLY A 45 -3.66 -7.47 0.74
C GLY A 45 -3.95 -5.98 0.61
N TRP A 46 -5.15 -5.62 1.04
CA TRP A 46 -5.60 -4.23 1.13
C TRP A 46 -5.40 -3.70 2.55
N TYR A 47 -4.54 -2.70 2.72
CA TYR A 47 -4.14 -2.17 4.02
C TYR A 47 -4.44 -0.68 4.16
N SER A 48 -5.16 -0.32 5.21
CA SER A 48 -5.16 1.03 5.78
C SER A 48 -4.00 1.22 6.76
N TYR A 49 -3.75 2.45 7.21
CA TYR A 49 -2.78 2.70 8.29
C TYR A 49 -3.10 1.93 9.57
N ALA A 50 -4.39 1.75 9.89
CA ALA A 50 -4.82 0.94 11.03
C ALA A 50 -4.42 -0.53 10.86
N ASP A 51 -4.59 -1.10 9.66
CA ASP A 51 -4.18 -2.48 9.37
C ASP A 51 -2.65 -2.64 9.44
N ILE A 52 -1.89 -1.65 8.95
CA ILE A 52 -0.42 -1.64 9.08
C ILE A 52 -0.02 -1.59 10.56
N ASN A 53 -0.69 -0.77 11.37
CA ASN A 53 -0.45 -0.74 12.82
C ASN A 53 -0.73 -2.10 13.47
N ILE A 54 -1.80 -2.79 13.11
CA ILE A 54 -2.08 -4.14 13.64
C ILE A 54 -0.93 -5.10 13.30
N ASN A 55 -0.31 -4.98 12.13
CA ASN A 55 0.82 -5.82 11.74
C ASN A 55 2.11 -5.44 12.49
N ILE A 56 2.36 -4.15 12.71
CA ILE A 56 3.43 -3.68 13.60
C ILE A 56 3.23 -4.29 14.99
N GLN A 57 2.04 -4.13 15.56
CA GLN A 57 1.70 -4.65 16.89
C GLN A 57 1.87 -6.16 16.97
N THR A 58 1.43 -6.90 15.95
CA THR A 58 1.62 -8.36 15.86
C THR A 58 3.10 -8.73 15.90
N ALA A 59 3.94 -8.04 15.12
CA ALA A 59 5.38 -8.25 15.12
C ALA A 59 6.03 -7.89 16.48
N LEU A 60 5.60 -6.79 17.11
CA LEU A 60 6.06 -6.39 18.44
C LEU A 60 5.64 -7.38 19.53
N VAL A 61 4.42 -7.93 19.46
CA VAL A 61 3.95 -8.98 20.38
C VAL A 61 4.79 -10.24 20.22
N SER A 62 5.03 -10.67 18.99
CA SER A 62 5.87 -11.84 18.70
C SER A 62 7.30 -11.66 19.22
N ALA A 63 7.86 -10.46 19.12
CA ALA A 63 9.17 -10.13 19.67
C ALA A 63 9.18 -9.89 21.21
N GLY A 64 8.00 -9.78 21.85
CA GLY A 64 7.87 -9.36 23.24
C GLY A 64 8.33 -7.93 23.51
N ALA A 65 8.19 -7.03 22.53
CA ALA A 65 8.56 -5.62 22.59
C ALA A 65 7.36 -4.71 22.89
N TYR A 66 6.58 -5.07 23.89
CA TYR A 66 5.38 -4.35 24.34
C TYR A 66 5.27 -4.44 25.86
N LEU A 67 4.42 -3.59 26.45
CA LEU A 67 4.05 -3.66 27.86
C LEU A 67 2.54 -3.87 28.00
N ILE A 68 2.07 -4.20 29.20
CA ILE A 68 0.64 -4.45 29.44
C ILE A 68 0.16 -3.46 30.50
N ASP A 69 -0.91 -2.71 30.23
CA ASP A 69 -1.52 -1.77 31.16
C ASP A 69 -2.32 -2.46 32.27
N GLY A 70 -2.79 -1.69 33.25
CA GLY A 70 -3.60 -2.22 34.38
C GLY A 70 -4.96 -2.80 33.96
N SER A 71 -5.40 -2.56 32.73
CA SER A 71 -6.64 -3.11 32.15
C SER A 71 -6.38 -4.38 31.32
N GLY A 72 -5.12 -4.80 31.18
CA GLY A 72 -4.72 -5.96 30.39
C GLY A 72 -4.50 -5.67 28.90
N ASN A 73 -4.49 -4.40 28.48
CA ASN A 73 -4.23 -4.05 27.07
C ASN A 73 -2.73 -3.93 26.80
N ASN A 74 -2.33 -4.36 25.61
CA ASN A 74 -0.97 -4.17 25.15
C ASN A 74 -0.72 -2.70 24.79
N VAL A 75 0.39 -2.17 25.30
CA VAL A 75 0.87 -0.81 25.08
C VAL A 75 2.07 -0.85 24.15
N TYR A 76 1.98 -0.07 23.08
CA TYR A 76 3.00 0.07 22.06
C TYR A 76 3.50 1.52 22.04
N PHE A 77 4.77 1.68 21.68
CA PHE A 77 5.47 2.97 21.76
C PHE A 77 5.70 3.62 20.39
N ILE A 78 5.04 3.09 19.35
CA ILE A 78 5.07 3.59 18.00
C ILE A 78 3.71 3.36 17.34
N GLN A 79 3.23 4.34 16.58
CA GLN A 79 2.03 4.24 15.76
C GLN A 79 2.16 5.08 14.49
N LEU A 80 1.46 4.65 13.46
CA LEU A 80 1.26 5.39 12.22
C LEU A 80 -0.14 6.00 12.21
N GLU A 81 -0.27 7.23 11.76
CA GLU A 81 -1.55 7.91 11.63
C GLU A 81 -1.64 8.65 10.29
N GLU A 82 -2.85 8.82 9.78
CA GLU A 82 -3.10 9.71 8.66
C GLU A 82 -3.14 11.16 9.16
N ASN A 83 -2.32 12.04 8.58
CA ASN A 83 -2.44 13.47 8.79
C ASN A 83 -3.11 14.11 7.56
N SER A 84 -4.43 14.29 7.64
CA SER A 84 -5.24 14.86 6.56
C SER A 84 -4.95 16.35 6.30
N THR A 85 -4.42 17.07 7.28
CA THR A 85 -4.06 18.50 7.13
C THR A 85 -2.86 18.68 6.19
N TYR A 86 -1.88 17.78 6.29
CA TYR A 86 -0.66 17.83 5.49
C TYR A 86 -0.64 16.80 4.36
N TYR A 87 -1.69 15.99 4.21
CA TYR A 87 -1.74 14.88 3.27
C TYR A 87 -0.49 13.99 3.39
N ALA A 88 -0.18 13.60 4.62
CA ALA A 88 1.05 12.91 4.98
C ALA A 88 0.78 11.74 5.92
N CYS A 89 1.69 10.76 5.97
CA CYS A 89 1.72 9.82 7.07
C CYS A 89 2.42 10.48 8.26
N GLN A 90 1.84 10.38 9.45
CA GLN A 90 2.45 10.78 10.70
C GLN A 90 2.94 9.54 11.45
N VAL A 91 4.17 9.58 11.92
CA VAL A 91 4.73 8.56 12.81
C VAL A 91 4.85 9.18 14.19
N ASP A 92 4.08 8.66 15.15
CA ASP A 92 4.20 9.05 16.54
C ASP A 92 4.99 7.99 17.29
N CYS A 93 6.04 8.42 17.98
CA CYS A 93 6.85 7.56 18.82
C CYS A 93 6.84 8.12 20.24
N SER A 94 6.46 7.30 21.21
CA SER A 94 6.52 7.63 22.63
C SER A 94 7.74 7.00 23.29
N PRO A 95 8.27 7.59 24.38
CA PRO A 95 9.47 7.07 25.01
C PRO A 95 9.20 5.71 25.67
N THR A 96 10.02 4.71 25.34
CA THR A 96 10.00 3.42 26.03
C THR A 96 10.56 3.61 27.44
N PRO A 97 9.82 3.19 28.49
CA PRO A 97 10.20 3.45 29.87
C PRO A 97 11.41 2.59 30.29
N THR A 98 12.26 3.14 31.17
CA THR A 98 13.42 2.43 31.72
C THR A 98 13.08 1.55 32.93
N ALA A 99 11.92 1.79 33.54
CA ALA A 99 11.39 1.02 34.66
C ALA A 99 9.94 0.63 34.37
N ILE A 100 9.50 -0.48 34.96
CA ILE A 100 8.18 -1.06 34.66
C ILE A 100 7.02 -0.13 35.05
N GLY A 101 7.18 0.68 36.10
CA GLY A 101 6.14 1.58 36.58
C GLY A 101 4.86 0.83 36.96
N THR A 102 3.73 1.26 36.39
CA THR A 102 2.40 0.66 36.57
C THR A 102 2.08 -0.44 35.56
N TYR A 103 2.99 -0.70 34.61
CA TYR A 103 2.79 -1.75 33.61
C TYR A 103 3.17 -3.13 34.15
N THR A 104 2.81 -4.16 33.39
CA THR A 104 3.34 -5.51 33.56
C THR A 104 4.13 -5.96 32.32
N ARG A 105 5.02 -6.94 32.52
CA ARG A 105 5.90 -7.46 31.47
C ARG A 105 5.18 -8.51 30.63
N PRO A 106 5.51 -8.65 29.34
CA PRO A 106 5.08 -9.81 28.57
C PRO A 106 5.70 -11.09 29.13
N ALA A 107 5.04 -12.23 28.87
CA ALA A 107 5.49 -13.53 29.38
C ALA A 107 6.83 -13.98 28.78
N SER A 108 7.14 -13.57 27.55
CA SER A 108 8.38 -13.91 26.83
C SER A 108 8.83 -12.77 25.92
N GLY A 109 10.03 -12.90 25.32
CA GLY A 109 10.60 -11.92 24.39
C GLY A 109 11.33 -10.76 25.09
N LEU A 110 11.61 -9.69 24.35
CA LEU A 110 12.57 -8.65 24.74
C LEU A 110 12.29 -8.03 26.12
N TYR A 111 11.07 -7.55 26.36
CA TYR A 111 10.73 -6.85 27.60
C TYR A 111 10.28 -7.79 28.73
N SER A 112 10.31 -9.10 28.53
CA SER A 112 10.02 -10.08 29.59
C SER A 112 11.11 -10.11 30.66
N ALA A 113 10.84 -10.75 31.80
CA ALA A 113 11.82 -10.87 32.89
C ALA A 113 13.04 -11.75 32.52
N GLY A 114 12.85 -12.72 31.62
CA GLY A 114 13.93 -13.57 31.09
C GLY A 114 14.54 -13.06 29.77
N GLY A 115 14.04 -11.93 29.25
CA GLY A 115 14.53 -11.30 28.03
C GLY A 115 15.70 -10.35 28.28
N THR A 116 15.98 -9.52 27.28
CA THR A 116 16.98 -8.44 27.37
C THR A 116 16.56 -7.33 28.33
N GLY A 117 15.26 -7.18 28.57
CA GLY A 117 14.69 -6.22 29.51
C GLY A 117 14.37 -4.86 28.90
N LEU A 118 13.90 -3.95 29.76
CA LEU A 118 13.62 -2.56 29.39
C LEU A 118 14.93 -1.81 29.07
N PRO A 119 14.88 -0.74 28.28
CA PRO A 119 16.06 0.07 28.02
C PRO A 119 16.65 0.68 29.31
N THR A 120 17.97 0.84 29.37
CA THR A 120 18.64 1.52 30.51
C THR A 120 18.57 3.04 30.41
N THR A 121 18.35 3.56 29.20
CA THR A 121 18.12 4.98 28.92
C THR A 121 16.83 5.14 28.13
N THR A 122 15.99 6.09 28.52
CA THR A 122 14.74 6.39 27.80
C THR A 122 15.04 6.72 26.34
N ARG A 123 14.44 5.98 25.42
CA ARG A 123 14.53 6.21 23.97
C ARG A 123 13.17 5.93 23.33
N VAL A 124 12.88 6.58 22.22
CA VAL A 124 11.73 6.25 21.38
C VAL A 124 12.08 5.13 20.40
N PRO A 125 11.12 4.24 20.03
CA PRO A 125 11.28 3.37 18.88
C PRO A 125 11.46 4.17 17.58
N ARG A 126 11.99 3.51 16.54
CA ARG A 126 12.21 4.13 15.24
C ARG A 126 11.67 3.27 14.12
N LEU A 127 10.97 3.90 13.17
CA LEU A 127 10.58 3.28 11.91
C LEU A 127 11.80 3.20 11.00
N ILE A 128 12.10 2.01 10.47
CA ILE A 128 13.16 1.79 9.48
C ILE A 128 12.50 1.43 8.16
N ILE A 129 12.75 2.27 7.15
CA ILE A 129 12.40 2.04 5.76
C ILE A 129 13.65 1.54 5.04
N ASP A 130 13.77 0.22 4.90
CA ASP A 130 14.82 -0.44 4.11
C ASP A 130 14.30 -0.96 2.75
N ASN A 131 13.00 -0.88 2.53
CA ASN A 131 12.34 -1.15 1.26
C ASN A 131 11.74 0.14 0.71
N ALA A 132 12.34 0.66 -0.38
CA ALA A 132 11.88 1.90 -1.01
C ALA A 132 10.43 1.82 -1.54
N ALA A 133 10.00 0.65 -2.03
CA ALA A 133 8.64 0.46 -2.53
C ALA A 133 7.60 0.57 -1.41
N PHE A 134 7.89 0.04 -0.22
CA PHE A 134 7.06 0.28 0.97
C PHE A 134 7.18 1.71 1.48
N GLY A 135 8.38 2.30 1.41
CA GLY A 135 8.60 3.72 1.69
C GLY A 135 7.63 4.64 0.94
N SER A 136 7.41 4.37 -0.35
CA SER A 136 6.43 5.11 -1.17
C SER A 136 4.98 4.98 -0.66
N VAL A 137 4.61 3.83 -0.05
CA VAL A 137 3.27 3.64 0.54
C VAL A 137 3.05 4.61 1.69
N LEU A 138 4.02 4.72 2.59
CA LEU A 138 3.96 5.60 3.77
C LEU A 138 4.44 7.05 3.48
N GLY A 139 5.07 7.31 2.34
CA GLY A 139 5.65 8.61 2.02
C GLY A 139 7.01 8.88 2.69
N PHE A 140 7.76 7.84 3.07
CA PHE A 140 9.09 8.00 3.65
C PHE A 140 10.19 7.49 2.70
N THR A 141 11.24 8.28 2.48
CA THR A 141 12.45 7.78 1.79
C THR A 141 13.15 6.71 2.63
N THR A 142 14.00 5.90 2.03
CA THR A 142 14.80 4.91 2.77
C THR A 142 15.61 5.57 3.87
N GLY A 143 15.55 5.03 5.09
CA GLY A 143 16.17 5.64 6.26
C GLY A 143 15.55 5.19 7.56
N THR A 144 15.93 5.85 8.65
CA THR A 144 15.42 5.60 10.00
C THR A 144 14.76 6.86 10.52
N TYR A 145 13.58 6.73 11.12
CA TYR A 145 12.74 7.84 11.56
C TYR A 145 12.29 7.63 13.02
N PRO A 146 12.61 8.57 13.94
CA PRO A 146 13.48 9.73 13.75
C PRO A 146 14.92 9.37 13.37
N THR A 147 15.57 10.23 12.57
CA THR A 147 16.96 10.03 12.12
C THR A 147 17.93 9.96 13.30
N ALA A 148 17.77 10.88 14.25
CA ALA A 148 18.48 10.87 15.51
C ALA A 148 17.64 10.17 16.59
N SER A 149 18.27 9.40 17.45
CA SER A 149 17.59 8.83 18.61
C SER A 149 17.08 9.97 19.51
N SER A 150 15.80 9.93 19.87
CA SER A 150 15.18 10.86 20.82
C SER A 150 14.88 10.16 22.15
N THR A 151 14.87 10.93 23.24
CA THR A 151 14.47 10.48 24.59
C THR A 151 13.09 11.01 24.99
N THR A 152 12.48 11.88 24.18
CA THR A 152 11.14 12.44 24.39
C THR A 152 10.22 12.03 23.24
N ALA A 153 8.90 12.12 23.45
CA ALA A 153 7.93 11.82 22.41
C ALA A 153 8.21 12.66 21.15
N VAL A 154 8.03 12.05 19.98
CA VAL A 154 8.25 12.69 18.68
C VAL A 154 7.11 12.32 17.75
N SER A 155 6.61 13.32 17.02
CA SER A 155 5.71 13.15 15.88
C SER A 155 6.43 13.64 14.63
N LEU A 156 6.47 12.81 13.59
CA LEU A 156 7.16 13.11 12.34
C LEU A 156 6.21 12.93 11.18
N LEU A 157 6.19 13.89 10.27
CA LEU A 157 5.49 13.75 9.00
C LEU A 157 6.38 13.07 7.97
N SER A 158 5.74 12.37 7.04
CA SER A 158 6.36 11.78 5.86
C SER A 158 7.08 12.85 5.02
N ASN A 159 8.25 12.51 4.49
CA ASN A 159 9.09 13.46 3.74
C ASN A 159 8.82 13.44 2.22
N THR A 160 7.94 12.55 1.78
CA THR A 160 7.35 12.49 0.44
C THR A 160 5.85 12.24 0.57
N ILE A 161 5.12 12.41 -0.54
CA ILE A 161 3.67 12.23 -0.56
C ILE A 161 3.37 10.72 -0.49
N PRO A 162 2.61 10.25 0.51
CA PRO A 162 2.25 8.84 0.63
C PRO A 162 1.40 8.38 -0.55
N GLN A 163 1.70 7.20 -1.08
CA GLN A 163 0.94 6.51 -2.12
C GLN A 163 0.31 5.25 -1.53
N VAL A 164 -0.61 5.45 -0.57
CA VAL A 164 -1.26 4.33 0.16
C VAL A 164 -1.91 3.35 -0.82
N HIS A 165 -2.37 3.81 -1.98
CA HIS A 165 -2.86 2.96 -3.05
C HIS A 165 -2.08 3.22 -4.35
N PRO A 166 -1.07 2.38 -4.69
CA PRO A 166 -0.20 2.62 -5.84
C PRO A 166 -0.92 2.66 -7.19
N THR A 167 -2.07 2.00 -7.33
CA THR A 167 -2.91 2.09 -8.54
C THR A 167 -4.00 3.15 -8.35
N SER A 168 -3.91 4.25 -9.11
CA SER A 168 -4.93 5.32 -9.08
C SER A 168 -5.92 5.22 -10.23
N SER A 169 -5.49 4.66 -11.37
CA SER A 169 -6.32 4.51 -12.56
C SER A 169 -5.98 3.25 -13.32
N TYR A 170 -6.94 2.80 -14.12
CA TYR A 170 -6.88 1.68 -15.02
C TYR A 170 -6.86 2.18 -16.47
N ILE A 171 -5.79 1.87 -17.18
CA ILE A 171 -5.57 2.17 -18.58
C ILE A 171 -5.85 0.90 -19.37
N VAL A 172 -6.93 0.91 -20.14
CA VAL A 172 -7.33 -0.19 -21.00
C VAL A 172 -6.61 -0.05 -22.33
N ARG A 173 -5.87 -1.09 -22.70
CA ARG A 173 -5.14 -1.19 -23.96
C ARG A 173 -5.69 -2.32 -24.82
N CYS A 174 -5.68 -2.14 -26.13
CA CYS A 174 -6.17 -3.13 -27.09
C CYS A 174 -5.29 -3.17 -28.34
N ASP A 175 -4.86 -4.38 -28.71
CA ASP A 175 -3.89 -4.65 -29.77
C ASP A 175 -4.37 -4.34 -31.20
N ILE A 176 -5.67 -4.15 -31.39
CA ILE A 176 -6.25 -3.83 -32.71
C ILE A 176 -6.43 -2.33 -32.94
N ILE A 177 -6.16 -1.48 -31.95
CA ILE A 177 -6.27 -0.03 -32.12
C ILE A 177 -5.23 0.43 -33.13
N LYS A 178 -5.68 1.24 -34.07
CA LYS A 178 -4.83 1.86 -35.08
C LYS A 178 -4.54 3.30 -34.66
N ASN A 179 -3.27 3.62 -34.45
CA ASN A 179 -2.79 4.97 -34.23
C ASN A 179 -1.55 5.23 -35.09
N ASP A 180 -1.66 6.12 -36.07
CA ASP A 180 -0.59 6.43 -37.02
C ASP A 180 0.43 7.46 -36.45
N PHE A 181 0.17 8.03 -35.27
CA PHE A 181 1.00 9.09 -34.66
C PHE A 181 1.97 8.60 -33.58
N VAL A 182 1.69 7.44 -32.96
CA VAL A 182 2.49 6.92 -31.85
C VAL A 182 2.63 5.40 -31.95
N VAL A 183 3.85 4.89 -31.75
CA VAL A 183 4.18 3.46 -31.84
C VAL A 183 3.46 2.62 -30.77
N THR A 184 3.16 3.21 -29.62
CA THR A 184 2.39 2.62 -28.51
C THR A 184 1.00 3.24 -28.36
N GLY A 185 0.31 3.46 -29.48
CA GLY A 185 -1.02 4.06 -29.50
C GLY A 185 -2.17 3.07 -29.30
N ASP A 186 -2.05 2.14 -28.36
CA ASP A 186 -3.01 1.05 -28.13
C ASP A 186 -4.04 1.35 -27.03
N ILE A 187 -4.13 2.58 -26.55
CA ILE A 187 -5.06 2.98 -25.47
C ILE A 187 -6.50 3.07 -25.98
N LEU A 188 -7.39 2.31 -25.36
CA LEU A 188 -8.81 2.26 -25.67
C LEU A 188 -9.65 3.14 -24.73
N ALA A 189 -9.34 3.14 -23.45
CA ALA A 189 -10.02 3.92 -22.43
C ALA A 189 -9.15 4.05 -21.18
N ALA A 190 -9.46 5.03 -20.34
CA ALA A 190 -8.93 5.13 -18.99
C ALA A 190 -10.09 5.41 -18.03
N PHE A 191 -10.05 4.79 -16.86
CA PHE A 191 -11.04 4.98 -15.79
C PHE A 191 -10.39 4.73 -14.43
N ASP A 192 -11.00 5.20 -13.36
CA ASP A 192 -10.56 4.91 -11.99
C ASP A 192 -11.53 3.92 -11.31
N ARG A 193 -11.16 3.46 -10.12
CA ARG A 193 -12.03 2.59 -9.30
C ARG A 193 -13.24 3.32 -8.70
N GLY A 194 -13.34 4.64 -8.87
CA GLY A 194 -14.31 5.48 -8.19
C GLY A 194 -14.23 5.31 -6.67
N GLY A 195 -15.40 5.23 -6.04
CA GLY A 195 -15.53 4.95 -4.61
C GLY A 195 -15.59 3.46 -4.25
N ALA A 196 -15.25 2.55 -5.17
CA ALA A 196 -15.30 1.11 -4.90
C ALA A 196 -14.23 0.70 -3.89
N SER A 197 -14.66 0.14 -2.76
CA SER A 197 -13.79 -0.56 -1.81
C SER A 197 -13.43 -1.96 -2.31
N ILE A 198 -12.44 -2.59 -1.67
CA ILE A 198 -12.05 -3.97 -1.97
C ILE A 198 -13.26 -4.91 -2.00
N GLY A 199 -13.32 -5.76 -3.04
CA GLY A 199 -14.40 -6.72 -3.27
C GLY A 199 -15.68 -6.13 -3.87
N GLN A 200 -15.77 -4.80 -4.06
CA GLN A 200 -16.89 -4.18 -4.74
C GLN A 200 -16.69 -4.15 -6.26
N ILE A 201 -17.79 -4.02 -7.01
CA ILE A 201 -17.73 -3.91 -8.47
C ILE A 201 -17.30 -2.49 -8.87
N VAL A 202 -16.22 -2.41 -9.64
CA VAL A 202 -15.86 -1.24 -10.43
C VAL A 202 -16.60 -1.32 -11.75
N ARG A 203 -17.45 -0.31 -12.02
CA ARG A 203 -18.21 -0.20 -13.26
C ARG A 203 -17.81 1.05 -14.01
N TYR A 204 -17.27 0.85 -15.21
CA TYR A 204 -17.04 1.92 -16.17
C TYR A 204 -18.11 1.85 -17.26
N GLN A 205 -18.90 2.91 -17.40
CA GLN A 205 -19.91 3.04 -18.45
C GLN A 205 -19.91 4.50 -18.93
N PRO A 206 -19.20 4.83 -20.03
CA PRO A 206 -19.07 6.20 -20.47
C PRO A 206 -20.42 6.75 -20.97
N SER A 207 -20.73 7.99 -20.63
CA SER A 207 -21.95 8.68 -21.09
C SER A 207 -21.94 8.97 -22.59
N ASN A 208 -20.74 9.08 -23.17
CA ASN A 208 -20.52 9.24 -24.60
C ASN A 208 -19.40 8.31 -25.05
N TYR A 209 -19.57 7.65 -26.19
CA TYR A 209 -18.59 6.71 -26.70
C TYR A 209 -17.40 7.43 -27.36
N ALA A 210 -16.21 7.19 -26.83
CA ALA A 210 -14.96 7.57 -27.48
C ALA A 210 -14.60 6.52 -28.54
N TRP A 211 -14.87 6.82 -29.82
CA TRP A 211 -14.57 5.93 -30.92
C TRP A 211 -13.12 6.03 -31.34
N VAL A 212 -12.39 4.92 -31.29
CA VAL A 212 -11.03 4.78 -31.80
C VAL A 212 -10.99 3.98 -33.10
N ALA A 213 -10.10 4.35 -34.01
CA ALA A 213 -9.86 3.59 -35.23
C ALA A 213 -9.23 2.23 -34.88
N VAL A 214 -9.55 1.20 -35.67
CA VAL A 214 -8.97 -0.13 -35.54
C VAL A 214 -8.40 -0.58 -36.88
N HIS A 215 -7.44 -1.50 -36.85
CA HIS A 215 -6.92 -2.11 -38.07
C HIS A 215 -8.02 -2.89 -38.80
N ASN A 216 -8.07 -2.74 -40.12
CA ASN A 216 -8.96 -3.52 -40.97
C ASN A 216 -8.45 -4.95 -41.16
N GLY A 217 -9.39 -5.89 -41.32
CA GLY A 217 -9.10 -7.28 -41.65
C GLY A 217 -9.63 -8.28 -40.63
N PRO A 218 -9.78 -9.55 -41.01
CA PRO A 218 -10.23 -10.60 -40.11
C PRO A 218 -9.20 -10.85 -39.01
N ARG A 219 -9.68 -11.09 -37.79
CA ARG A 219 -8.86 -11.45 -36.62
C ARG A 219 -9.52 -12.62 -35.90
N SER A 220 -8.71 -13.60 -35.51
CA SER A 220 -9.14 -14.71 -34.67
C SER A 220 -9.22 -14.34 -33.19
N THR A 221 -8.46 -13.32 -32.79
CA THR A 221 -8.31 -12.90 -31.38
C THR A 221 -8.19 -11.38 -31.27
N ILE A 222 -8.68 -10.85 -30.15
CA ILE A 222 -8.49 -9.48 -29.70
C ILE A 222 -7.91 -9.56 -28.29
N THR A 223 -6.83 -8.82 -28.02
CA THR A 223 -6.17 -8.83 -26.71
C THR A 223 -6.39 -7.51 -26.00
N ILE A 224 -7.12 -7.56 -24.88
CA ILE A 224 -7.29 -6.43 -23.98
C ILE A 224 -6.35 -6.59 -22.80
N ARG A 225 -5.63 -5.53 -22.45
CA ARG A 225 -4.76 -5.48 -21.28
C ARG A 225 -5.11 -4.27 -20.43
N ILE A 226 -5.00 -4.40 -19.12
CA ILE A 226 -5.26 -3.30 -18.18
C ILE A 226 -3.96 -2.99 -17.44
N TYR A 227 -3.53 -1.75 -17.55
CA TYR A 227 -2.32 -1.21 -16.93
C TYR A 227 -2.69 -0.14 -15.90
N ASN A 228 -1.80 0.14 -14.96
CA ASN A 228 -1.91 1.29 -14.07
C ASN A 228 -1.36 2.56 -14.73
N GLN A 229 -1.44 3.68 -14.02
CA GLN A 229 -0.93 4.98 -14.48
C GLN A 229 0.59 5.02 -14.73
N ASN A 230 1.34 4.06 -14.18
CA ASN A 230 2.79 3.93 -14.33
C ASN A 230 3.18 2.92 -15.42
N ASP A 231 2.22 2.52 -16.26
CA ASP A 231 2.40 1.52 -17.32
C ASP A 231 2.86 0.14 -16.82
N GLN A 232 2.36 -0.26 -15.65
CA GLN A 232 2.56 -1.60 -15.10
C GLN A 232 1.26 -2.41 -15.22
N PRO A 233 1.32 -3.71 -15.58
CA PRO A 233 0.14 -4.56 -15.60
C PRO A 233 -0.55 -4.58 -14.22
N VAL A 234 -1.87 -4.40 -14.20
CA VAL A 234 -2.62 -4.47 -12.94
C VAL A 234 -2.79 -5.93 -12.53
N HIS A 235 -2.45 -6.24 -11.29
CA HIS A 235 -2.61 -7.57 -10.72
C HIS A 235 -3.97 -7.68 -10.00
N PHE A 236 -5.00 -8.11 -10.74
CA PHE A 236 -6.31 -8.42 -10.18
C PHE A 236 -6.33 -9.83 -9.56
N ARG A 237 -6.81 -9.95 -8.32
CA ARG A 237 -7.00 -11.25 -7.66
C ARG A 237 -8.25 -11.97 -8.14
N ASP A 238 -9.30 -11.22 -8.46
CA ASP A 238 -10.50 -11.77 -9.09
C ASP A 238 -10.38 -11.67 -10.62
N LYS A 239 -10.54 -12.82 -11.29
CA LYS A 239 -10.46 -12.92 -12.75
C LYS A 239 -11.83 -12.72 -13.42
N SER A 240 -12.89 -12.48 -12.65
CA SER A 240 -14.24 -12.23 -13.13
C SER A 240 -14.33 -10.83 -13.71
N VAL A 241 -14.35 -10.76 -15.04
CA VAL A 241 -14.42 -9.50 -15.78
C VAL A 241 -15.41 -9.61 -16.93
N SER A 242 -16.18 -8.54 -17.14
CA SER A 242 -17.07 -8.39 -18.30
C SER A 242 -16.72 -7.10 -19.02
N ILE A 243 -16.39 -7.21 -20.31
CA ILE A 243 -16.06 -6.08 -21.17
C ILE A 243 -16.95 -6.15 -22.40
N MET A 244 -17.76 -5.12 -22.61
CA MET A 244 -18.61 -4.98 -23.79
C MET A 244 -18.02 -3.94 -24.72
N LEU A 245 -17.66 -4.39 -25.93
CA LEU A 245 -17.10 -3.56 -26.99
C LEU A 245 -18.13 -3.29 -28.07
N LEU A 246 -18.09 -2.08 -28.62
CA LEU A 246 -18.88 -1.68 -29.79
C LEU A 246 -17.99 -1.51 -31.00
N PHE A 247 -18.45 -2.07 -32.12
CA PHE A 247 -17.85 -1.89 -33.43
C PHE A 247 -18.84 -1.12 -34.30
N LYS A 248 -18.37 -0.01 -34.86
CA LYS A 248 -19.14 0.76 -35.84
C LYS A 248 -18.68 0.33 -37.24
N PRO A 249 -19.59 -0.16 -38.10
CA PRO A 249 -19.23 -0.45 -39.48
C PRO A 249 -18.87 0.84 -40.21
N MET A 250 -17.86 0.77 -41.08
CA MET A 250 -17.55 1.87 -41.99
C MET A 250 -18.59 1.85 -43.10
N THR A 251 -19.45 2.87 -43.14
CA THR A 251 -20.34 3.06 -44.30
C THR A 251 -19.47 3.56 -45.45
N VAL A 252 -19.19 2.69 -46.42
CA VAL A 252 -18.63 3.12 -47.70
C VAL A 252 -19.79 3.71 -48.48
N ILE A 253 -19.83 5.03 -48.60
CA ILE A 253 -20.75 5.71 -49.51
C ILE A 253 -20.09 5.61 -50.88
N ASN A 254 -20.60 4.73 -51.74
CA ASN A 254 -20.20 4.64 -53.14
C ASN A 254 -20.86 5.75 -53.96
#